data_AF-A0A7Z9G7E5-F1
#
_entry.id   AF-A0A7Z9G7E5-F1
#
_cell.length_a   1.000
_cell.length_b   1.000
_cell.length_c   1.000
_cell.angle_alpha   90.00
_cell.angle_beta   90.00
_cell.angle_gamma   90.00
#
_symmetry.space_group_name_H-M   'P 1'
#
loop_
_entity.id
_entity.type
_entity.pdbx_description
1 polymer ?
#
loop_
_entity_poly.entity_id
_entity_poly.type
_entity_poly.pdbx_seq_one_letter_code
_entity_poly.pdbx_strand_id
1 'polypeptide(L)'
;PDDLFDGHTYAKGAWILHMLRVKLGDKAFQAAVRYYVQQFQNKSVESDDLRRAFETSSGHELKAFFEQWVHRPGHPKLDIHWSFDAKAKIARIKIKQTGTVYKIQLPIHVQTKAGEQVFTPTIDGAEQEVTLPLDSEPEMIEFDRYASLLAEWKITKHLDEWVHQIAQGKSALTRQRAAKMLSKFKRPNKRKKAARALEGALANTKEFYWVRSASAGSLGVLKDSGSKGVLIKALKDKNSRVRTAAASALGNFKGKSSYRALANAFENDASYKTAAAAIRAYARVRSGDAMGLIDDALDRNSHNERIRSAAILALEEVDTAKAFNRVLDETAWGRPDTSRSRAAEALGRMAAGNNKRLDNARDRLTELLNDPRFWVRYSAIKGLKALNDPKAIDALKKAAEVGVARRIIREAERAIRKLEDTRDAPPKAQLMQEVKELKRTTKDLEKRIDTLENGKK
;
A
#
# COMPACT_ATOMS: atom_id res chain seq x y z
N PRO A 1 -15.13 18.80 -10.94
CA PRO A 1 -15.83 17.67 -10.23
C PRO A 1 -14.91 16.46 -10.02
N ASP A 2 -14.26 15.96 -11.07
CA ASP A 2 -13.45 14.71 -11.01
C ASP A 2 -12.26 14.76 -10.05
N ASP A 3 -11.70 15.95 -9.79
CA ASP A 3 -10.63 16.15 -8.80
C ASP A 3 -11.15 16.03 -7.33
N LEU A 4 -12.48 16.02 -7.10
CA LEU A 4 -13.12 15.86 -5.77
C LEU A 4 -13.58 14.42 -5.50
N PHE A 5 -13.88 13.64 -6.55
CA PHE A 5 -14.30 12.23 -6.45
C PHE A 5 -13.10 11.28 -6.40
N ASP A 6 -12.21 11.52 -5.43
CA ASP A 6 -10.99 10.73 -5.26
C ASP A 6 -11.04 9.82 -4.01
N GLY A 7 -10.03 8.97 -3.88
CA GLY A 7 -9.91 8.08 -2.73
C GLY A 7 -9.64 8.83 -1.42
N HIS A 8 -9.23 10.09 -1.46
CA HIS A 8 -8.98 10.89 -0.28
C HIS A 8 -10.30 11.38 0.33
N THR A 9 -11.13 12.07 -0.44
CA THR A 9 -12.39 12.67 0.04
C THR A 9 -13.31 11.63 0.68
N TYR A 10 -13.54 10.51 0.01
CA TYR A 10 -14.46 9.48 0.50
C TYR A 10 -13.92 8.70 1.70
N ALA A 11 -12.69 8.18 1.61
CA ALA A 11 -12.14 7.35 2.68
C ALA A 11 -11.84 8.18 3.93
N LYS A 12 -11.26 9.38 3.77
CA LYS A 12 -11.00 10.30 4.88
C LYS A 12 -12.32 10.78 5.49
N GLY A 13 -13.30 11.20 4.67
CA GLY A 13 -14.61 11.65 5.16
C GLY A 13 -15.31 10.59 6.01
N ALA A 14 -15.35 9.34 5.54
CA ALA A 14 -15.92 8.23 6.33
C ALA A 14 -15.18 8.01 7.66
N TRP A 15 -13.85 8.13 7.66
CA TRP A 15 -13.06 7.99 8.89
C TRP A 15 -13.28 9.14 9.87
N ILE A 16 -13.41 10.38 9.38
CA ILE A 16 -13.73 11.55 10.22
C ILE A 16 -15.08 11.37 10.90
N LEU A 17 -16.10 10.94 10.17
CA LEU A 17 -17.41 10.62 10.74
C LEU A 17 -17.31 9.49 11.77
N HIS A 18 -16.47 8.48 11.54
CA HIS A 18 -16.22 7.42 12.51
C HIS A 18 -15.54 7.95 13.79
N MET A 19 -14.50 8.78 13.67
CA MET A 19 -13.84 9.41 14.83
C MET A 19 -14.82 10.30 15.61
N LEU A 20 -15.69 11.02 14.91
CA LEU A 20 -16.73 11.84 15.53
C LEU A 20 -17.75 10.97 16.28
N ARG A 21 -18.17 9.83 15.70
CA ARG A 21 -19.00 8.82 16.37
C ARG A 21 -18.33 8.29 17.64
N VAL A 22 -17.04 7.96 17.59
CA VAL A 22 -16.31 7.48 18.79
C VAL A 22 -16.23 8.58 19.85
N LYS A 23 -15.95 9.83 19.45
CA LYS A 23 -15.85 10.97 20.36
C LYS A 23 -17.17 11.28 21.07
N LEU A 24 -18.30 11.22 20.35
CA LEU A 24 -19.62 11.57 20.87
C LEU A 24 -20.36 10.38 21.51
N GLY A 25 -20.01 9.15 21.12
CA GLY A 25 -20.79 7.96 21.38
C GLY A 25 -21.97 7.78 20.40
N ASP A 26 -22.42 6.54 20.26
CA ASP A 26 -23.39 6.14 19.23
C ASP A 26 -24.72 6.90 19.31
N LYS A 27 -25.26 7.07 20.54
CA LYS A 27 -26.56 7.71 20.77
C LYS A 27 -26.53 9.18 20.36
N ALA A 28 -25.52 9.93 20.80
CA ALA A 28 -25.37 11.35 20.48
C ALA A 28 -25.05 11.56 19.00
N PHE A 29 -24.19 10.71 18.41
CA PHE A 29 -23.91 10.76 16.98
C PHE A 29 -25.18 10.56 16.13
N GLN A 30 -25.99 9.55 16.43
CA GLN A 30 -27.23 9.30 15.70
C GLN A 30 -28.26 10.43 15.88
N ALA A 31 -28.35 10.99 17.09
CA ALA A 31 -29.20 12.15 17.34
C ALA A 31 -28.76 13.37 16.50
N ALA A 32 -27.46 13.63 16.45
CA ALA A 32 -26.87 14.72 15.67
C ALA A 32 -27.10 14.55 14.15
N VAL A 33 -26.98 13.33 13.62
CA VAL A 33 -27.30 13.04 12.21
C VAL A 33 -28.78 13.32 11.92
N ARG A 34 -29.70 12.87 12.78
CA ARG A 34 -31.14 13.15 12.61
C ARG A 34 -31.43 14.64 12.65
N TYR A 35 -30.85 15.34 13.62
CA TYR A 35 -30.98 16.79 13.74
C TYR A 35 -30.49 17.50 12.48
N TYR A 36 -29.28 17.16 11.99
CA TYR A 36 -28.74 17.72 10.75
C TYR A 36 -29.68 17.53 9.55
N VAL A 37 -30.16 16.31 9.32
CA VAL A 37 -31.06 16.02 8.20
C VAL A 37 -32.38 16.79 8.32
N GLN A 38 -32.97 16.87 9.53
CA GLN A 38 -34.22 17.61 9.75
C GLN A 38 -34.06 19.12 9.48
N GLN A 39 -32.94 19.72 9.90
CA GLN A 39 -32.69 21.15 9.74
C GLN A 39 -32.33 21.55 8.30
N PHE A 40 -31.63 20.67 7.58
CA PHE A 40 -31.01 20.99 6.30
C PHE A 40 -31.58 20.22 5.10
N GLN A 41 -32.64 19.43 5.28
CA GLN A 41 -33.34 18.79 4.16
C GLN A 41 -33.69 19.81 3.06
N ASN A 42 -33.43 19.45 1.80
CA ASN A 42 -33.67 20.26 0.61
C ASN A 42 -32.91 21.60 0.55
N LYS A 43 -31.81 21.75 1.31
CA LYS A 43 -30.95 22.95 1.28
C LYS A 43 -29.54 22.62 0.77
N SER A 44 -28.87 23.64 0.25
CA SER A 44 -27.41 23.61 0.05
C SER A 44 -26.70 23.84 1.39
N VAL A 45 -25.63 23.11 1.63
CA VAL A 45 -24.91 23.07 2.92
C VAL A 45 -23.41 22.98 2.73
N GLU A 46 -22.68 23.39 3.77
CA GLU A 46 -21.23 23.29 3.87
C GLU A 46 -20.82 22.41 5.06
N SER A 47 -19.54 22.03 5.13
CA SER A 47 -18.99 21.25 6.25
C SER A 47 -19.26 21.87 7.62
N ASP A 48 -19.33 23.21 7.67
CA ASP A 48 -19.56 23.96 8.90
C ASP A 48 -21.02 23.92 9.37
N ASP A 49 -21.99 23.67 8.48
CA ASP A 49 -23.37 23.37 8.87
C ASP A 49 -23.48 22.04 9.61
N LEU A 50 -22.75 21.03 9.13
CA LEU A 50 -22.67 19.73 9.80
C LEU A 50 -22.06 19.87 11.20
N ARG A 51 -20.96 20.63 11.32
CA ARG A 51 -20.33 20.92 12.61
C ARG A 51 -21.34 21.54 13.57
N ARG A 52 -21.98 22.65 13.18
CA ARG A 52 -22.95 23.36 14.04
C ARG A 52 -24.10 22.45 14.46
N ALA A 53 -24.66 21.67 13.53
CA ALA A 53 -25.72 20.72 13.85
C ALA A 53 -25.31 19.68 14.91
N PHE A 54 -24.08 19.18 14.82
CA PHE A 54 -23.55 18.24 15.78
C PHE A 54 -23.26 18.89 17.14
N GLU A 55 -22.73 20.12 17.16
CA GLU A 55 -22.53 20.88 18.40
C GLU A 55 -23.86 21.15 19.10
N THR A 56 -24.88 21.63 18.37
CA THR A 56 -26.22 21.89 18.91
C THR A 56 -26.87 20.63 19.46
N SER A 57 -26.80 19.51 18.75
CA SER A 57 -27.47 18.29 19.18
C SER A 57 -26.72 17.53 20.29
N SER A 58 -25.39 17.64 20.37
CA SER A 58 -24.58 16.83 21.29
C SER A 58 -24.05 17.61 22.49
N GLY A 59 -24.07 18.96 22.45
CA GLY A 59 -23.49 19.83 23.47
C GLY A 59 -21.96 19.82 23.51
N HIS A 60 -21.28 19.15 22.58
CA HIS A 60 -19.82 19.10 22.53
C HIS A 60 -19.26 20.21 21.64
N GLU A 61 -18.13 20.83 22.04
CA GLU A 61 -17.36 21.73 21.17
C GLU A 61 -16.59 20.91 20.11
N LEU A 62 -16.81 21.23 18.83
CA LEU A 62 -16.25 20.49 17.69
C LEU A 62 -15.42 21.35 16.74
N LYS A 63 -15.31 22.66 16.97
CA LYS A 63 -14.46 23.58 16.18
C LYS A 63 -13.04 23.03 15.99
N ALA A 64 -12.32 22.78 17.09
CA ALA A 64 -10.94 22.26 17.02
C ALA A 64 -10.84 20.90 16.28
N PHE A 65 -11.88 20.05 16.37
CA PHE A 65 -11.93 18.79 15.65
C PHE A 65 -12.06 19.02 14.13
N PHE A 66 -12.97 19.89 13.69
CA PHE A 66 -13.15 20.18 12.27
C PHE A 66 -11.96 20.91 11.67
N GLU A 67 -11.37 21.88 12.39
CA GLU A 67 -10.15 22.54 11.95
C GLU A 67 -9.03 21.53 11.68
N GLN A 68 -8.81 20.61 12.62
CA GLN A 68 -7.73 19.63 12.52
C GLN A 68 -7.96 18.56 11.44
N TRP A 69 -9.20 18.09 11.28
CA TRP A 69 -9.47 16.89 10.48
C TRP A 69 -10.09 17.19 9.13
N VAL A 70 -10.90 18.24 9.02
CA VAL A 70 -11.60 18.60 7.78
C VAL A 70 -10.82 19.66 7.02
N HIS A 71 -10.48 20.78 7.68
CA HIS A 71 -9.94 21.97 7.01
C HIS A 71 -8.42 21.92 6.84
N ARG A 72 -7.71 21.21 7.72
CA ARG A 72 -6.26 21.04 7.63
C ARG A 72 -5.85 19.84 6.75
N PRO A 73 -4.89 20.01 5.82
CA PRO A 73 -4.34 18.90 5.06
C PRO A 73 -3.44 18.01 5.93
N GLY A 74 -3.30 16.75 5.54
CA GLY A 74 -2.44 15.76 6.21
C GLY A 74 -3.18 14.86 7.20
N HIS A 75 -2.40 14.13 7.99
CA HIS A 75 -2.84 13.22 9.05
C HIS A 75 -1.66 12.97 10.02
N PRO A 76 -1.92 12.55 11.27
CA PRO A 76 -0.86 12.21 12.22
C PRO A 76 -0.01 11.03 11.76
N LYS A 77 1.28 11.10 12.02
CA LYS A 77 2.25 10.01 11.84
C LYS A 77 2.93 9.73 13.17
N LEU A 78 2.62 8.57 13.75
CA LEU A 78 2.99 8.22 15.12
C LEU A 78 4.10 7.18 15.14
N ASP A 79 5.19 7.47 15.86
CA ASP A 79 6.22 6.52 16.24
C ASP A 79 6.11 6.23 17.74
N ILE A 80 5.70 5.01 18.08
CA ILE A 80 5.36 4.59 19.44
C ILE A 80 6.36 3.54 19.91
N HIS A 81 7.02 3.85 21.01
CA HIS A 81 7.86 2.94 21.78
C HIS A 81 7.28 2.80 23.18
N TRP A 82 7.46 1.64 23.79
CA TRP A 82 7.01 1.42 25.15
C TRP A 82 7.98 0.55 25.94
N SER A 83 7.97 0.71 27.25
CA SER A 83 8.68 -0.14 28.21
C SER A 83 7.87 -0.31 29.48
N PHE A 84 8.22 -1.31 30.29
CA PHE A 84 7.59 -1.56 31.59
C PHE A 84 8.64 -1.54 32.69
N ASP A 85 8.36 -0.81 33.76
CA ASP A 85 9.11 -0.81 35.00
C ASP A 85 8.40 -1.73 36.00
N ALA A 86 8.97 -2.91 36.23
CA ALA A 86 8.36 -3.92 37.10
C ALA A 86 8.33 -3.52 38.58
N LYS A 87 9.29 -2.70 39.04
CA LYS A 87 9.35 -2.25 40.44
C LYS A 87 8.27 -1.20 40.70
N ALA A 88 8.14 -0.23 39.79
CA ALA A 88 7.14 0.81 39.89
C ALA A 88 5.75 0.37 39.41
N LYS A 89 5.65 -0.76 38.70
CA LYS A 89 4.47 -1.21 37.97
C LYS A 89 3.93 -0.15 36.99
N ILE A 90 4.84 0.51 36.27
CA ILE A 90 4.49 1.58 35.33
C ILE A 90 4.87 1.17 33.92
N ALA A 91 3.93 1.23 32.98
CA ALA A 91 4.25 1.25 31.56
C ALA A 91 4.55 2.68 31.11
N ARG A 92 5.71 2.89 30.49
CA ARG A 92 6.10 4.17 29.90
C ARG A 92 5.91 4.10 28.40
N ILE A 93 5.07 4.97 27.85
CA ILE A 93 4.78 5.04 26.42
C ILE A 93 5.40 6.32 25.89
N LYS A 94 6.38 6.19 25.00
CA LYS A 94 7.00 7.30 24.27
C LYS A 94 6.32 7.43 22.91
N ILE A 95 5.72 8.58 22.65
CA ILE A 95 5.01 8.90 21.40
C ILE A 95 5.72 10.06 20.73
N LYS A 96 6.10 9.87 19.47
CA LYS A 96 6.63 10.91 18.60
C LYS A 96 5.69 11.14 17.41
N GLN A 97 5.29 12.38 17.20
CA GLN A 97 4.60 12.83 16.00
C GLN A 97 5.61 13.39 15.01
N THR A 98 5.51 12.99 13.74
CA THR A 98 6.38 13.52 12.68
C THR A 98 5.58 14.39 11.71
N GLY A 99 6.14 15.55 11.35
CA GLY A 99 5.44 16.57 10.56
C GLY A 99 4.51 17.43 11.41
N THR A 100 3.32 17.72 10.90
CA THR A 100 2.33 18.53 11.62
C THR A 100 1.83 17.79 12.86
N VAL A 101 1.84 18.46 14.01
CA VAL A 101 1.35 17.93 15.28
C VAL A 101 -0.19 17.95 15.33
N TYR A 102 -0.78 16.87 15.83
CA TYR A 102 -2.21 16.72 16.04
C TYR A 102 -2.48 16.55 17.53
N LYS A 103 -3.56 17.16 18.02
CA LYS A 103 -4.13 16.84 19.32
C LYS A 103 -4.99 15.60 19.17
N ILE A 104 -4.56 14.48 19.74
CA ILE A 104 -5.21 13.17 19.59
C ILE A 104 -5.53 12.58 20.96
N GLN A 105 -6.64 11.83 21.01
CA GLN A 105 -6.94 10.91 22.10
C GLN A 105 -6.47 9.53 21.64
N LEU A 106 -5.55 8.90 22.39
CA LEU A 106 -4.97 7.62 21.99
C LEU A 106 -5.47 6.50 22.90
N PRO A 107 -6.40 5.64 22.46
CA PRO A 107 -6.82 4.49 23.27
C PRO A 107 -5.70 3.45 23.38
N ILE A 108 -5.40 3.04 24.60
CA ILE A 108 -4.40 2.03 24.95
C ILE A 108 -5.07 0.99 25.82
N HIS A 109 -5.20 -0.23 25.32
CA HIS A 109 -5.73 -1.35 26.07
C HIS A 109 -4.57 -2.19 26.59
N VAL A 110 -4.54 -2.46 27.89
CA VAL A 110 -3.51 -3.25 28.54
C VAL A 110 -4.17 -4.46 29.19
N GLN A 111 -3.78 -5.65 28.75
CA GLN A 111 -4.16 -6.90 29.41
C GLN A 111 -3.07 -7.27 30.41
N THR A 112 -3.46 -7.48 31.65
CA THR A 112 -2.62 -8.00 32.73
C THR A 112 -3.21 -9.30 33.27
N LYS A 113 -2.52 -9.95 34.20
CA LYS A 113 -3.06 -11.12 34.92
C LYS A 113 -4.30 -10.79 35.75
N ALA A 114 -4.43 -9.55 36.22
CA ALA A 114 -5.56 -9.10 37.04
C ALA A 114 -6.80 -8.77 36.18
N GLY A 115 -6.61 -8.44 34.91
CA GLY A 115 -7.70 -8.08 34.01
C GLY A 115 -7.27 -7.10 32.94
N GLU A 116 -8.26 -6.49 32.29
CA GLU A 116 -8.03 -5.46 31.28
C GLU A 116 -8.14 -4.07 31.89
N GLN A 117 -7.16 -3.22 31.56
CA GLN A 117 -7.18 -1.78 31.84
C GLN A 117 -7.19 -0.99 30.52
N VAL A 118 -7.91 0.13 30.49
CA VAL A 118 -8.02 0.98 29.30
C VAL A 118 -7.66 2.40 29.66
N PHE A 119 -6.71 2.97 28.92
CA PHE A 119 -6.24 4.34 29.06
C PHE A 119 -6.49 5.11 27.78
N THR A 120 -6.82 6.40 27.89
CA THR A 120 -6.97 7.29 26.73
C THR A 120 -6.24 8.63 26.99
N PRO A 121 -4.91 8.64 27.01
CA PRO A 121 -4.16 9.89 27.16
C PRO A 121 -4.38 10.85 25.99
N THR A 122 -4.34 12.15 26.31
CA THR A 122 -4.26 13.22 25.32
C THR A 122 -2.80 13.39 24.90
N ILE A 123 -2.54 13.33 23.60
CA ILE A 123 -1.24 13.63 23.01
C ILE A 123 -1.37 14.89 22.18
N ASP A 124 -0.62 15.93 22.52
CA ASP A 124 -0.63 17.23 21.82
C ASP A 124 0.78 17.80 21.57
N GLY A 125 1.83 17.11 22.04
CA GLY A 125 3.23 17.43 21.74
C GLY A 125 3.79 16.70 20.50
N ALA A 126 4.89 17.23 19.97
CA ALA A 126 5.69 16.57 18.94
C ALA A 126 6.40 15.31 19.49
N GLU A 127 6.86 15.37 20.73
CA GLU A 127 7.36 14.23 21.50
C GLU A 127 6.74 14.31 22.90
N GLN A 128 6.18 13.20 23.37
CA GLN A 128 5.51 13.12 24.66
C GLN A 128 5.70 11.72 25.26
N GLU A 129 5.95 11.66 26.56
CA GLU A 129 5.95 10.41 27.32
C GLU A 129 4.70 10.37 28.21
N VAL A 130 4.01 9.24 28.21
CA VAL A 130 2.85 8.97 29.07
C VAL A 130 3.17 7.79 29.97
N THR A 131 2.89 7.92 31.26
CA THR A 131 3.01 6.84 32.23
C THR A 131 1.64 6.24 32.52
N LEU A 132 1.54 4.92 32.49
CA LEU A 132 0.33 4.16 32.78
C LEU A 132 0.60 3.30 34.02
N PRO A 133 -0.02 3.59 35.17
CA PRO A 133 0.07 2.71 36.33
C PRO A 133 -0.67 1.41 36.04
N LEU A 134 -0.04 0.26 36.31
CA LEU A 134 -0.60 -1.07 36.04
C LEU A 134 -0.64 -1.91 37.33
N ASP A 135 -1.54 -2.90 37.37
CA ASP A 135 -1.66 -3.78 38.55
C ASP A 135 -0.54 -4.83 38.61
N SER A 136 -0.09 -5.27 37.43
CA SER A 136 1.00 -6.23 37.23
C SER A 136 1.69 -6.00 35.88
N GLU A 137 2.71 -6.82 35.60
CA GLU A 137 3.34 -6.86 34.27
C GLU A 137 2.29 -7.09 33.17
N PRO A 138 2.33 -6.30 32.07
CA PRO A 138 1.39 -6.44 30.97
C PRO A 138 1.70 -7.68 30.13
N GLU A 139 0.69 -8.50 29.90
CA GLU A 139 0.76 -9.63 28.97
C GLU A 139 0.59 -9.16 27.52
N MET A 140 -0.18 -8.08 27.33
CA MET A 140 -0.40 -7.49 26.02
C MET A 140 -0.77 -6.01 26.14
N ILE A 141 -0.22 -5.18 25.26
CA ILE A 141 -0.61 -3.78 25.07
C ILE A 141 -1.15 -3.58 23.65
N GLU A 142 -2.30 -2.96 23.46
CA GLU A 142 -2.89 -2.70 22.14
C GLU A 142 -3.22 -1.23 21.99
N PHE A 143 -2.57 -0.59 21.02
CA PHE A 143 -2.85 0.80 20.65
C PHE A 143 -3.97 0.85 19.62
N ASP A 144 -4.98 1.68 19.88
CA ASP A 144 -6.14 1.90 19.02
C ASP A 144 -6.79 0.59 18.53
N ARG A 145 -7.27 -0.21 19.50
CA ARG A 145 -7.84 -1.54 19.24
C ARG A 145 -8.99 -1.52 18.23
N TYR A 146 -9.76 -0.44 18.21
CA TYR A 146 -11.02 -0.32 17.47
C TYR A 146 -10.96 0.62 16.28
N ALA A 147 -9.77 0.99 15.77
CA ALA A 147 -9.59 1.91 14.62
C ALA A 147 -10.24 3.29 14.82
N SER A 148 -10.23 3.78 16.06
CA SER A 148 -10.81 5.06 16.46
C SER A 148 -9.95 6.28 16.12
N LEU A 149 -8.72 6.08 15.65
CA LEU A 149 -7.82 7.18 15.29
C LEU A 149 -7.27 7.02 13.86
N LEU A 150 -7.52 8.03 13.03
CA LEU A 150 -6.89 8.13 11.71
C LEU A 150 -5.42 8.54 11.88
N ALA A 151 -4.50 7.58 11.76
CA ALA A 151 -3.07 7.86 11.81
C ALA A 151 -2.27 6.86 10.95
N GLU A 152 -1.07 7.27 10.57
CA GLU A 152 0.00 6.36 10.17
C GLU A 152 0.70 5.85 11.42
N TRP A 153 0.88 4.54 11.55
CA TRP A 153 1.35 3.89 12.77
C TRP A 153 2.69 3.19 12.56
N LYS A 154 3.69 3.60 13.34
CA LYS A 154 4.92 2.85 13.59
C LYS A 154 4.95 2.47 15.06
N ILE A 155 4.75 1.19 15.36
CA ILE A 155 4.73 0.67 16.72
C ILE A 155 5.88 -0.32 16.86
N THR A 156 6.79 -0.05 17.78
CA THR A 156 7.92 -0.93 18.06
C THR A 156 7.55 -1.90 19.17
N LYS A 157 7.65 -3.20 18.86
CA LYS A 157 7.51 -4.30 19.81
C LYS A 157 8.45 -5.44 19.47
N HIS A 158 8.76 -6.26 20.46
CA HIS A 158 9.50 -7.49 20.28
C HIS A 158 8.67 -8.54 19.53
N LEU A 159 9.36 -9.55 18.98
CA LEU A 159 8.75 -10.62 18.21
C LEU A 159 7.65 -11.34 19.01
N ASP A 160 7.91 -11.61 20.28
CA ASP A 160 7.06 -12.45 21.11
C ASP A 160 5.76 -11.75 21.48
N GLU A 161 5.80 -10.42 21.63
CA GLU A 161 4.59 -9.61 21.77
C GLU A 161 3.71 -9.67 20.51
N TRP A 162 4.31 -9.60 19.31
CA TRP A 162 3.53 -9.72 18.07
C TRP A 162 2.98 -11.14 17.86
N VAL A 163 3.74 -12.17 18.24
CA VAL A 163 3.29 -13.58 18.21
C VAL A 163 2.13 -13.79 19.18
N HIS A 164 2.21 -13.21 20.38
CA HIS A 164 1.12 -13.26 21.34
C HIS A 164 -0.09 -12.48 20.82
N GLN A 165 0.10 -11.26 20.31
CA GLN A 165 -0.99 -10.42 19.84
C GLN A 165 -1.73 -11.01 18.63
N ILE A 166 -1.07 -11.67 17.68
CA ILE A 166 -1.79 -12.34 16.57
C ILE A 166 -2.64 -13.52 17.06
N ALA A 167 -2.26 -14.17 18.16
CA ALA A 167 -2.98 -15.32 18.71
C ALA A 167 -4.12 -14.91 19.65
N GLN A 168 -3.89 -13.91 20.50
CA GLN A 168 -4.76 -13.56 21.63
C GLN A 168 -5.37 -12.15 21.56
N GLY A 169 -4.94 -11.32 20.59
CA GLY A 169 -5.48 -9.97 20.42
C GLY A 169 -7.00 -9.98 20.29
N LYS A 170 -7.70 -9.10 21.00
CA LYS A 170 -9.18 -9.14 21.03
C LYS A 170 -9.81 -8.65 19.72
N SER A 171 -9.13 -7.75 19.00
CA SER A 171 -9.61 -7.18 17.74
C SER A 171 -8.97 -7.80 16.51
N ALA A 172 -9.77 -8.08 15.49
CA ALA A 172 -9.25 -8.54 14.21
C ALA A 172 -8.29 -7.51 13.58
N LEU A 173 -8.49 -6.21 13.83
CA LEU A 173 -7.59 -5.15 13.36
C LEU A 173 -6.19 -5.29 13.96
N THR A 174 -6.10 -5.48 15.27
CA THR A 174 -4.82 -5.56 15.97
C THR A 174 -4.10 -6.88 15.67
N ARG A 175 -4.83 -7.98 15.50
CA ARG A 175 -4.30 -9.25 14.98
C ARG A 175 -3.79 -9.11 13.54
N GLN A 176 -4.52 -8.40 12.68
CA GLN A 176 -4.11 -8.09 11.31
C GLN A 176 -2.82 -7.23 11.30
N ARG A 177 -2.74 -6.22 12.18
CA ARG A 177 -1.54 -5.40 12.36
C ARG A 177 -0.35 -6.26 12.80
N ALA A 178 -0.55 -7.15 13.78
CA ALA A 178 0.46 -8.11 14.21
C ALA A 178 0.93 -8.99 13.04
N ALA A 179 0.00 -9.52 12.23
CA ALA A 179 0.32 -10.31 11.05
C ALA A 179 1.23 -9.55 10.06
N LYS A 180 0.96 -8.26 9.81
CA LYS A 180 1.84 -7.40 8.99
C LYS A 180 3.22 -7.19 9.63
N MET A 181 3.28 -6.93 10.93
CA MET A 181 4.55 -6.66 11.63
C MET A 181 5.44 -7.90 11.73
N LEU A 182 4.87 -9.09 11.89
CA LEU A 182 5.61 -10.35 11.88
C LEU A 182 6.43 -10.56 10.61
N SER A 183 6.00 -9.99 9.47
CA SER A 183 6.74 -10.07 8.20
C SER A 183 8.07 -9.31 8.20
N LYS A 184 8.33 -8.45 9.21
CA LYS A 184 9.56 -7.67 9.33
C LYS A 184 10.69 -8.45 9.99
N PHE A 185 10.41 -9.58 10.65
CA PHE A 185 11.40 -10.39 11.36
C PHE A 185 12.07 -11.41 10.43
N LYS A 186 13.12 -10.96 9.70
CA LYS A 186 13.76 -11.75 8.64
C LYS A 186 14.95 -12.63 9.09
N ARG A 187 15.52 -12.42 10.29
CA ARG A 187 16.63 -13.24 10.80
C ARG A 187 16.19 -14.71 10.94
N PRO A 188 17.00 -15.72 10.58
CA PRO A 188 16.54 -17.12 10.43
C PRO A 188 15.66 -17.66 11.56
N ASN A 189 16.12 -17.58 12.82
CA ASN A 189 15.37 -18.09 13.98
C ASN A 189 14.07 -17.31 14.22
N LYS A 190 14.13 -15.97 14.10
CA LYS A 190 12.96 -15.09 14.25
C LYS A 190 11.96 -15.28 13.11
N ARG A 191 12.44 -15.46 11.88
CA ARG A 191 11.64 -15.75 10.68
C ARG A 191 10.84 -17.02 10.85
N LYS A 192 11.47 -18.11 11.30
CA LYS A 192 10.79 -19.40 11.51
C LYS A 192 9.69 -19.28 12.57
N LYS A 193 9.95 -18.59 13.69
CA LYS A 193 8.95 -18.35 14.74
C LYS A 193 7.80 -17.47 14.25
N ALA A 194 8.10 -16.38 13.54
CA ALA A 194 7.10 -15.52 12.92
C ALA A 194 6.25 -16.26 11.88
N ALA A 195 6.87 -17.09 11.04
CA ALA A 195 6.19 -17.89 10.02
C ALA A 195 5.19 -18.87 10.66
N ARG A 196 5.60 -19.60 11.70
CA ARG A 196 4.71 -20.51 12.44
C ARG A 196 3.47 -19.80 13.02
N ALA A 197 3.64 -18.61 13.58
CA ALA A 197 2.52 -17.83 14.10
C ALA A 197 1.54 -17.42 12.99
N LEU A 198 2.07 -16.97 11.84
CA LEU A 198 1.26 -16.62 10.66
C LEU A 198 0.57 -17.83 10.03
N GLU A 199 1.24 -18.99 10.00
CA GLU A 199 0.67 -20.26 9.53
C GLU A 199 -0.53 -20.68 10.39
N GLY A 200 -0.41 -20.59 11.72
CA GLY A 200 -1.52 -20.87 12.65
C GLY A 200 -2.72 -19.96 12.42
N ALA A 201 -2.48 -18.65 12.29
CA ALA A 201 -3.55 -17.68 12.00
C ALA A 201 -4.21 -17.91 10.62
N LEU A 202 -3.43 -18.29 9.60
CA LEU A 202 -3.95 -18.60 8.27
C LEU A 202 -4.77 -19.89 8.25
N ALA A 203 -4.35 -20.92 9.00
CA ALA A 203 -5.03 -22.21 9.05
C ALA A 203 -6.31 -22.19 9.92
N ASN A 204 -6.44 -21.24 10.85
CA ASN A 204 -7.60 -21.13 11.71
C ASN A 204 -8.85 -20.65 10.96
N THR A 205 -9.76 -21.55 10.63
CA THR A 205 -10.99 -21.22 9.88
C THR A 205 -11.96 -20.31 10.63
N LYS A 206 -11.87 -20.23 11.97
CA LYS A 206 -12.67 -19.34 12.83
C LYS A 206 -12.10 -17.91 12.89
N GLU A 207 -10.83 -17.72 12.53
CA GLU A 207 -10.21 -16.39 12.49
C GLU A 207 -10.88 -15.52 11.41
N PHE A 208 -10.97 -14.21 11.61
CA PHE A 208 -11.52 -13.29 10.63
C PHE A 208 -10.68 -13.28 9.33
N TYR A 209 -11.34 -13.30 8.17
CA TYR A 209 -10.68 -13.44 6.88
C TYR A 209 -9.58 -12.39 6.63
N TRP A 210 -9.71 -11.20 7.23
CA TRP A 210 -8.74 -10.12 7.05
C TRP A 210 -7.39 -10.44 7.71
N VAL A 211 -7.41 -11.08 8.88
CA VAL A 211 -6.20 -11.58 9.55
C VAL A 211 -5.60 -12.71 8.73
N ARG A 212 -6.41 -13.69 8.29
CA ARG A 212 -5.92 -14.79 7.43
C ARG A 212 -5.27 -14.30 6.14
N SER A 213 -5.93 -13.37 5.44
CA SER A 213 -5.42 -12.77 4.20
C SER A 213 -4.12 -11.99 4.44
N ALA A 214 -4.04 -11.23 5.54
CA ALA A 214 -2.80 -10.57 5.94
C ALA A 214 -1.68 -11.58 6.27
N SER A 215 -2.00 -12.67 6.96
CA SER A 215 -1.05 -13.74 7.26
C SER A 215 -0.51 -14.39 5.99
N ALA A 216 -1.37 -14.72 5.02
CA ALA A 216 -0.93 -15.26 3.73
C ALA A 216 0.02 -14.29 3.00
N GLY A 217 -0.33 -13.00 2.94
CA GLY A 217 0.54 -11.98 2.35
C GLY A 217 1.90 -11.86 3.06
N SER A 218 1.90 -11.84 4.40
CA SER A 218 3.12 -11.76 5.22
C SER A 218 4.01 -12.99 5.08
N LEU A 219 3.44 -14.19 4.95
CA LEU A 219 4.20 -15.41 4.64
C LEU A 219 4.91 -15.31 3.29
N GLY A 220 4.24 -14.74 2.28
CA GLY A 220 4.84 -14.42 0.98
C GLY A 220 6.02 -13.45 1.06
N VAL A 221 6.02 -12.53 2.02
CA VAL A 221 7.13 -11.59 2.25
C VAL A 221 8.29 -12.24 3.01
N LEU A 222 8.00 -13.08 4.00
CA LEU A 222 9.01 -13.81 4.77
C LEU A 222 9.74 -14.86 3.92
N LYS A 223 9.02 -15.49 2.97
CA LYS A 223 9.53 -16.56 2.10
C LYS A 223 10.14 -17.73 2.87
N ASP A 224 9.56 -18.06 4.02
CA ASP A 224 9.97 -19.26 4.76
C ASP A 224 9.53 -20.51 4.00
N SER A 225 10.47 -21.40 3.67
CA SER A 225 10.20 -22.55 2.80
C SER A 225 9.14 -23.51 3.35
N GLY A 226 8.95 -23.57 4.68
CA GLY A 226 7.93 -24.39 5.33
C GLY A 226 6.51 -23.92 5.04
N SER A 227 6.31 -22.64 4.76
CA SER A 227 4.98 -22.03 4.62
C SER A 227 4.30 -22.32 3.28
N LYS A 228 5.02 -22.89 2.30
CA LYS A 228 4.47 -23.19 0.97
C LYS A 228 3.24 -24.09 1.05
N GLY A 229 3.29 -25.12 1.91
CA GLY A 229 2.20 -26.09 2.07
C GLY A 229 0.91 -25.44 2.58
N VAL A 230 1.00 -24.56 3.58
CA VAL A 230 -0.19 -23.86 4.11
C VAL A 230 -0.78 -22.89 3.10
N LEU A 231 0.06 -22.22 2.29
CA LEU A 231 -0.40 -21.31 1.26
C LEU A 231 -1.13 -22.03 0.13
N ILE A 232 -0.66 -23.21 -0.28
CA ILE A 232 -1.37 -24.06 -1.25
C ILE A 232 -2.74 -24.49 -0.69
N LYS A 233 -2.81 -24.88 0.59
CA LYS A 233 -4.09 -25.20 1.24
C LYS A 233 -5.03 -23.99 1.29
N ALA A 234 -4.49 -22.79 1.55
CA ALA A 234 -5.27 -21.55 1.61
C ALA A 234 -5.86 -21.10 0.27
N LEU A 235 -5.41 -21.66 -0.86
CA LEU A 235 -6.10 -21.51 -2.16
C LEU A 235 -7.49 -22.16 -2.18
N LYS A 236 -7.86 -22.94 -1.16
CA LYS A 236 -9.21 -23.52 -0.99
C LYS A 236 -10.03 -22.83 0.10
N ASP A 237 -9.57 -21.69 0.62
CA ASP A 237 -10.29 -20.94 1.67
C ASP A 237 -11.67 -20.49 1.17
N LYS A 238 -12.69 -20.53 2.04
CA LYS A 238 -14.05 -20.09 1.74
C LYS A 238 -14.11 -18.63 1.27
N ASN A 239 -13.21 -17.78 1.76
CA ASN A 239 -13.15 -16.36 1.42
C ASN A 239 -12.15 -16.09 0.30
N SER A 240 -12.63 -15.52 -0.81
CA SER A 240 -11.82 -15.21 -1.99
C SER A 240 -10.67 -14.23 -1.74
N ARG A 241 -10.76 -13.36 -0.72
CA ARG A 241 -9.67 -12.44 -0.35
C ARG A 241 -8.48 -13.17 0.28
N VAL A 242 -8.74 -14.28 0.99
CA VAL A 242 -7.67 -15.15 1.52
C VAL A 242 -7.02 -15.91 0.37
N ARG A 243 -7.82 -16.52 -0.51
CA ARG A 243 -7.30 -17.21 -1.70
C ARG A 243 -6.46 -16.30 -2.60
N THR A 244 -6.91 -15.07 -2.83
CA THR A 244 -6.18 -14.04 -3.61
C THR A 244 -4.83 -13.71 -2.97
N ALA A 245 -4.78 -13.55 -1.65
CA ALA A 245 -3.53 -13.30 -0.93
C ALA A 245 -2.59 -14.51 -0.97
N ALA A 246 -3.14 -15.72 -0.82
CA ALA A 246 -2.39 -16.97 -0.94
C ALA A 246 -1.78 -17.16 -2.34
N ALA A 247 -2.56 -16.94 -3.41
CA ALA A 247 -2.08 -16.97 -4.79
C ALA A 247 -0.94 -15.96 -5.01
N SER A 248 -1.15 -14.71 -4.59
CA SER A 248 -0.13 -13.66 -4.68
C SER A 248 1.16 -14.03 -3.95
N ALA A 249 1.04 -14.61 -2.75
CA ALA A 249 2.17 -15.04 -1.92
C ALA A 249 2.94 -16.20 -2.54
N LEU A 250 2.24 -17.19 -3.12
CA LEU A 250 2.85 -18.34 -3.80
C LEU A 250 3.74 -17.95 -4.97
N GLY A 251 3.50 -16.79 -5.58
CA GLY A 251 4.38 -16.20 -6.61
C GLY A 251 5.83 -15.99 -6.14
N ASN A 252 6.07 -15.93 -4.82
CA ASN A 252 7.40 -15.79 -4.24
C ASN A 252 8.07 -17.13 -3.89
N PHE A 253 7.39 -18.26 -4.13
CA PHE A 253 7.87 -19.60 -3.82
C PHE A 253 8.12 -20.39 -5.10
N LYS A 254 9.39 -20.57 -5.45
CA LYS A 254 9.78 -21.36 -6.63
C LYS A 254 9.36 -22.83 -6.52
N GLY A 255 9.20 -23.48 -7.67
CA GLY A 255 9.03 -24.93 -7.80
C GLY A 255 7.69 -25.36 -8.41
N LYS A 256 7.67 -26.60 -8.92
CA LYS A 256 6.54 -27.19 -9.66
C LYS A 256 5.23 -27.22 -8.86
N SER A 257 5.27 -27.36 -7.54
CA SER A 257 4.06 -27.39 -6.70
C SER A 257 3.34 -26.05 -6.65
N SER A 258 4.07 -24.94 -6.48
CA SER A 258 3.49 -23.59 -6.57
C SER A 258 2.93 -23.33 -7.96
N TYR A 259 3.69 -23.71 -8.99
CA TYR A 259 3.31 -23.52 -10.39
C TYR A 259 1.99 -24.24 -10.73
N ARG A 260 1.86 -25.53 -10.39
CA ARG A 260 0.61 -26.30 -10.59
C ARG A 260 -0.56 -25.76 -9.77
N ALA A 261 -0.30 -25.38 -8.51
CA ALA A 261 -1.35 -24.85 -7.64
C ALA A 261 -1.91 -23.51 -8.17
N LEU A 262 -1.04 -22.66 -8.74
CA LEU A 262 -1.43 -21.39 -9.35
C LEU A 262 -2.16 -21.58 -10.68
N ALA A 263 -1.72 -22.53 -11.54
CA ALA A 263 -2.44 -22.87 -12.76
C ALA A 263 -3.88 -23.30 -12.45
N ASN A 264 -4.05 -24.26 -11.53
CA ASN A 264 -5.37 -24.71 -11.10
C ASN A 264 -6.23 -23.58 -10.49
N ALA A 265 -5.63 -22.68 -9.70
CA ALA A 265 -6.35 -21.54 -9.13
C ALA A 265 -6.75 -20.50 -10.20
N PHE A 266 -5.98 -20.35 -11.27
CA PHE A 266 -6.38 -19.54 -12.41
C PHE A 266 -7.56 -20.17 -13.15
N GLU A 267 -7.49 -21.45 -13.48
CA GLU A 267 -8.52 -22.16 -14.25
C GLU A 267 -9.85 -22.23 -13.48
N ASN A 268 -9.81 -22.66 -12.21
CA ASN A 268 -10.99 -23.16 -11.52
C ASN A 268 -11.58 -22.23 -10.44
N ASP A 269 -10.94 -21.09 -10.12
CA ASP A 269 -11.48 -20.19 -9.08
C ASP A 269 -12.59 -19.28 -9.63
N ALA A 270 -13.76 -19.29 -8.97
CA ALA A 270 -14.89 -18.44 -9.31
C ALA A 270 -14.61 -16.93 -9.17
N SER A 271 -13.64 -16.54 -8.34
CA SER A 271 -13.27 -15.14 -8.13
C SER A 271 -12.27 -14.68 -9.20
N TYR A 272 -12.69 -13.74 -10.05
CA TYR A 272 -11.79 -13.09 -11.00
C TYR A 272 -10.59 -12.42 -10.33
N LYS A 273 -10.69 -11.97 -9.06
CA LYS A 273 -9.53 -11.43 -8.32
C LYS A 273 -8.49 -12.50 -8.04
N THR A 274 -8.96 -13.71 -7.73
CA THR A 274 -8.10 -14.83 -7.37
C THR A 274 -7.45 -15.42 -8.61
N ALA A 275 -8.21 -15.62 -9.69
CA ALA A 275 -7.67 -16.03 -10.98
C ALA A 275 -6.63 -15.02 -11.51
N ALA A 276 -6.92 -13.72 -11.43
CA ALA A 276 -5.98 -12.66 -11.79
C ALA A 276 -4.69 -12.66 -10.95
N ALA A 277 -4.79 -12.85 -9.63
CA ALA A 277 -3.62 -12.98 -8.77
C ALA A 277 -2.82 -14.23 -9.11
N ALA A 278 -3.50 -15.34 -9.43
CA ALA A 278 -2.88 -16.61 -9.77
C ALA A 278 -2.07 -16.54 -11.05
N ILE A 279 -2.61 -15.99 -12.15
CA ILE A 279 -1.87 -15.88 -13.42
C ILE A 279 -0.64 -14.97 -13.32
N ARG A 280 -0.75 -13.86 -12.58
CA ARG A 280 0.40 -12.98 -12.33
C ARG A 280 1.47 -13.67 -11.49
N ALA A 281 1.06 -14.37 -10.44
CA ALA A 281 1.99 -15.13 -9.59
C ALA A 281 2.64 -16.29 -10.36
N TYR A 282 1.89 -16.94 -11.26
CA TYR A 282 2.36 -18.03 -12.10
C TYR A 282 3.53 -17.60 -12.98
N ALA A 283 3.42 -16.45 -13.65
CA ALA A 283 4.53 -15.86 -14.43
C ALA A 283 5.78 -15.59 -13.59
N ARG A 284 5.61 -15.12 -12.34
CA ARG A 284 6.73 -14.82 -11.44
C ARG A 284 7.50 -16.06 -10.96
N VAL A 285 6.83 -17.21 -10.86
CA VAL A 285 7.43 -18.47 -10.37
C VAL A 285 8.50 -19.03 -11.34
N ARG A 286 8.39 -18.72 -12.64
CA ARG A 286 9.39 -19.07 -13.69
C ARG A 286 9.80 -20.55 -13.66
N SER A 287 8.84 -21.46 -13.50
CA SER A 287 9.09 -22.92 -13.39
C SER A 287 8.62 -23.73 -14.60
N GLY A 288 8.29 -23.07 -15.71
CA GLY A 288 7.83 -23.68 -16.97
C GLY A 288 7.48 -22.61 -18.00
N ASP A 289 6.96 -23.00 -19.17
CA ASP A 289 6.44 -22.06 -20.16
C ASP A 289 5.17 -21.39 -19.62
N ALA A 290 5.26 -20.09 -19.40
CA ALA A 290 4.14 -19.30 -18.89
C ALA A 290 3.22 -18.81 -20.01
N MET A 291 3.69 -18.79 -21.27
CA MET A 291 3.01 -18.08 -22.35
C MET A 291 1.64 -18.67 -22.66
N GLY A 292 1.51 -20.01 -22.74
CA GLY A 292 0.23 -20.65 -23.06
C GLY A 292 -0.90 -20.21 -22.12
N LEU A 293 -0.69 -20.32 -20.81
CA LEU A 293 -1.71 -19.93 -19.83
C LEU A 293 -1.96 -18.41 -19.79
N ILE A 294 -0.95 -17.60 -20.13
CA ILE A 294 -1.12 -16.15 -20.25
C ILE A 294 -1.96 -15.81 -21.48
N ASP A 295 -1.77 -16.51 -22.60
CA ASP A 295 -2.58 -16.35 -23.80
C ASP A 295 -4.05 -16.72 -23.52
N ASP A 296 -4.30 -17.84 -22.84
CA ASP A 296 -5.65 -18.21 -22.36
C ASP A 296 -6.27 -17.12 -21.47
N ALA A 297 -5.45 -16.48 -20.62
CA ALA A 297 -5.89 -15.41 -19.75
C ALA A 297 -6.20 -14.10 -20.49
N LEU A 298 -5.57 -13.84 -21.64
CA LEU A 298 -5.90 -12.69 -22.48
C LEU A 298 -7.27 -12.87 -23.13
N ASP A 299 -7.61 -14.09 -23.54
CA ASP A 299 -8.88 -14.35 -24.24
C ASP A 299 -10.06 -14.61 -23.28
N ARG A 300 -9.80 -14.76 -21.97
CA ARG A 300 -10.84 -14.98 -20.96
C ARG A 300 -11.57 -13.69 -20.55
N ASN A 301 -12.88 -13.67 -20.81
CA ASN A 301 -13.77 -12.60 -20.35
C ASN A 301 -13.86 -12.53 -18.82
N SER A 302 -13.83 -11.30 -18.28
CA SER A 302 -14.00 -11.06 -16.85
C SER A 302 -14.50 -9.64 -16.58
N HIS A 303 -15.21 -9.46 -15.46
CA HIS A 303 -15.71 -8.13 -15.09
C HIS A 303 -14.57 -7.10 -15.05
N ASN A 304 -14.77 -5.98 -15.76
CA ASN A 304 -13.80 -4.90 -15.96
C ASN A 304 -12.43 -5.38 -16.49
N GLU A 305 -12.41 -6.44 -17.32
CA GLU A 305 -11.19 -6.99 -17.93
C GLU A 305 -10.08 -7.31 -16.93
N ARG A 306 -10.46 -7.75 -15.73
CA ARG A 306 -9.51 -7.95 -14.63
C ARG A 306 -8.51 -9.06 -14.92
N ILE A 307 -8.96 -10.16 -15.53
CA ILE A 307 -8.08 -11.28 -15.88
C ILE A 307 -7.13 -10.85 -17.00
N ARG A 308 -7.64 -10.25 -18.08
CA ARG A 308 -6.82 -9.71 -19.18
C ARG A 308 -5.79 -8.69 -18.71
N SER A 309 -6.18 -7.76 -17.83
CA SER A 309 -5.25 -6.79 -17.22
C SER A 309 -4.14 -7.48 -16.41
N ALA A 310 -4.45 -8.60 -15.75
CA ALA A 310 -3.48 -9.39 -15.02
C ALA A 310 -2.58 -10.22 -15.94
N ALA A 311 -3.08 -10.67 -17.09
CA ALA A 311 -2.32 -11.33 -18.13
C ALA A 311 -1.30 -10.37 -18.76
N ILE A 312 -1.67 -9.12 -19.06
CA ILE A 312 -0.72 -8.09 -19.52
C ILE A 312 0.39 -7.85 -18.48
N LEU A 313 0.02 -7.80 -17.20
CA LEU A 313 0.97 -7.75 -16.09
C LEU A 313 1.89 -8.97 -16.03
N ALA A 314 1.37 -10.16 -16.36
CA ALA A 314 2.13 -11.39 -16.39
C ALA A 314 3.14 -11.40 -17.56
N LEU A 315 2.75 -10.90 -18.74
CA LEU A 315 3.65 -10.69 -19.88
C LEU A 315 4.81 -9.76 -19.52
N GLU A 316 4.52 -8.70 -18.77
CA GLU A 316 5.54 -7.75 -18.26
C GLU A 316 6.56 -8.44 -17.35
N GLU A 317 6.16 -9.44 -16.55
CA GLU A 317 7.05 -10.18 -15.65
C GLU A 317 7.88 -11.26 -16.37
N VAL A 318 7.38 -11.75 -17.51
CA VAL A 318 8.04 -12.70 -18.42
C VAL A 318 9.10 -11.99 -19.28
N ASP A 319 8.78 -10.81 -19.81
CA ASP A 319 9.69 -9.89 -20.50
C ASP A 319 10.47 -10.46 -21.71
N THR A 320 9.90 -11.43 -22.41
CA THR A 320 10.48 -11.96 -23.67
C THR A 320 10.02 -11.16 -24.89
N ALA A 321 10.70 -11.33 -26.04
CA ALA A 321 10.28 -10.69 -27.29
C ALA A 321 8.84 -11.10 -27.70
N LYS A 322 8.49 -12.38 -27.52
CA LYS A 322 7.12 -12.89 -27.71
C LYS A 322 6.13 -12.18 -26.78
N ALA A 323 6.48 -12.02 -25.50
CA ALA A 323 5.62 -11.32 -24.55
C ALA A 323 5.42 -9.85 -24.91
N PHE A 324 6.48 -9.16 -25.35
CA PHE A 324 6.40 -7.78 -25.82
C PHE A 324 5.45 -7.63 -27.01
N ASN A 325 5.59 -8.48 -28.03
CA ASN A 325 4.70 -8.46 -29.20
C ASN A 325 3.25 -8.70 -28.80
N ARG A 326 3.00 -9.61 -27.84
CA ARG A 326 1.63 -9.83 -27.35
C ARG A 326 1.05 -8.61 -26.62
N VAL A 327 1.87 -7.87 -25.86
CA VAL A 327 1.44 -6.58 -25.27
C VAL A 327 1.18 -5.55 -26.37
N LEU A 328 1.98 -5.53 -27.45
CA LEU A 328 1.76 -4.64 -28.60
C LEU A 328 0.39 -4.91 -29.23
N ASP A 329 0.05 -6.18 -29.48
CA ASP A 329 -1.26 -6.59 -30.04
C ASP A 329 -2.44 -6.15 -29.17
N GLU A 330 -2.29 -6.17 -27.84
CA GLU A 330 -3.34 -5.73 -26.91
C GLU A 330 -3.59 -4.22 -26.93
N THR A 331 -2.72 -3.44 -27.57
CA THR A 331 -2.98 -2.02 -27.84
C THR A 331 -3.82 -1.78 -29.10
N ALA A 332 -4.06 -2.79 -29.93
CA ALA A 332 -4.75 -2.67 -31.20
C ALA A 332 -6.21 -2.17 -31.04
N TRP A 333 -6.72 -1.51 -32.08
CA TRP A 333 -8.14 -1.17 -32.15
C TRP A 333 -8.99 -2.45 -32.15
N GLY A 334 -10.21 -2.38 -31.59
CA GLY A 334 -11.06 -3.55 -31.36
C GLY A 334 -10.80 -4.30 -30.05
N ARG A 335 -9.64 -4.09 -29.39
CA ARG A 335 -9.44 -4.54 -28.00
C ARG A 335 -10.20 -3.62 -27.03
N PRO A 336 -10.63 -4.12 -25.85
CA PRO A 336 -11.25 -3.29 -24.81
C PRO A 336 -10.36 -2.12 -24.41
N ASP A 337 -10.98 -1.00 -24.06
CA ASP A 337 -10.27 0.23 -23.70
C ASP A 337 -9.37 0.03 -22.46
N THR A 338 -9.84 -0.70 -21.45
CA THR A 338 -9.06 -1.11 -20.27
C THR A 338 -7.82 -1.93 -20.63
N SER A 339 -7.93 -2.85 -21.59
CA SER A 339 -6.81 -3.67 -22.07
C SER A 339 -5.75 -2.79 -22.73
N ARG A 340 -6.19 -1.95 -23.68
CA ARG A 340 -5.32 -1.02 -24.41
C ARG A 340 -4.63 -0.03 -23.47
N SER A 341 -5.36 0.54 -22.52
CA SER A 341 -4.81 1.38 -21.47
C SER A 341 -3.74 0.66 -20.65
N ARG A 342 -3.98 -0.61 -20.29
CA ARG A 342 -3.00 -1.38 -19.50
C ARG A 342 -1.78 -1.78 -20.31
N ALA A 343 -1.98 -2.16 -21.57
CA ALA A 343 -0.95 -2.54 -22.52
C ALA A 343 -0.04 -1.35 -22.87
N ALA A 344 -0.60 -0.16 -23.11
CA ALA A 344 0.17 1.06 -23.34
C ALA A 344 1.17 1.34 -22.19
N GLU A 345 0.72 1.25 -20.94
CA GLU A 345 1.62 1.47 -19.81
C GLU A 345 2.69 0.37 -19.68
N ALA A 346 2.35 -0.87 -20.05
CA ALA A 346 3.28 -2.01 -20.04
C ALA A 346 4.35 -1.88 -21.15
N LEU A 347 3.97 -1.47 -22.37
CA LEU A 347 4.90 -1.27 -23.49
C LEU A 347 6.04 -0.33 -23.11
N GLY A 348 5.71 0.81 -22.52
CA GLY A 348 6.70 1.78 -22.07
C GLY A 348 7.72 1.18 -21.09
N ARG A 349 7.26 0.38 -20.13
CA ARG A 349 8.16 -0.28 -19.16
C ARG A 349 8.98 -1.42 -19.77
N MET A 350 8.41 -2.23 -20.66
CA MET A 350 9.10 -3.36 -21.29
C MET A 350 10.13 -2.93 -22.34
N ALA A 351 9.99 -1.73 -22.89
CA ALA A 351 10.92 -1.15 -23.86
C ALA A 351 11.92 -0.18 -23.24
N ALA A 352 11.74 0.25 -21.98
CA ALA A 352 12.65 1.13 -21.28
C ALA A 352 14.07 0.53 -21.23
N GLY A 353 15.03 1.22 -21.84
CA GLY A 353 16.42 0.77 -21.93
C GLY A 353 16.67 -0.42 -22.88
N ASN A 354 15.68 -0.80 -23.71
CA ASN A 354 15.81 -1.87 -24.69
C ASN A 354 15.71 -1.34 -26.12
N ASN A 355 16.86 -1.10 -26.75
CA ASN A 355 16.95 -0.50 -28.09
C ASN A 355 16.18 -1.28 -29.17
N LYS A 356 16.03 -2.61 -29.04
CA LYS A 356 15.29 -3.42 -30.03
C LYS A 356 13.78 -3.21 -29.98
N ARG A 357 13.25 -2.70 -28.87
CA ARG A 357 11.81 -2.49 -28.63
C ARG A 357 11.44 -1.02 -28.53
N LEU A 358 12.45 -0.15 -28.34
CA LEU A 358 12.30 1.27 -28.04
C LEU A 358 11.44 1.99 -29.10
N ASP A 359 11.82 1.87 -30.37
CA ASP A 359 11.14 2.58 -31.46
C ASP A 359 9.70 2.07 -31.63
N ASN A 360 9.49 0.75 -31.70
CA ASN A 360 8.16 0.14 -31.76
C ASN A 360 7.24 0.61 -30.61
N ALA A 361 7.77 0.68 -29.38
CA ALA A 361 7.00 1.16 -28.24
C ALA A 361 6.72 2.66 -28.35
N ARG A 362 7.71 3.49 -28.69
CA ARG A 362 7.54 4.94 -28.82
C ARG A 362 6.52 5.29 -29.87
N ASP A 363 6.61 4.67 -31.04
CA ASP A 363 5.76 4.97 -32.19
C ASP A 363 4.32 4.59 -31.85
N ARG A 364 4.11 3.37 -31.33
CA ARG A 364 2.77 2.94 -30.91
C ARG A 364 2.19 3.81 -29.81
N LEU A 365 2.98 4.19 -28.81
CA LEU A 365 2.50 5.05 -27.73
C LEU A 365 2.18 6.46 -28.22
N THR A 366 2.93 6.97 -29.20
CA THR A 366 2.66 8.25 -29.85
C THR A 366 1.34 8.23 -30.61
N GLU A 367 1.04 7.16 -31.34
CA GLU A 367 -0.27 6.97 -31.98
C GLU A 367 -1.41 7.02 -30.96
N LEU A 368 -1.25 6.32 -29.83
CA LEU A 368 -2.25 6.24 -28.76
C LEU A 368 -2.48 7.57 -28.03
N LEU A 369 -1.65 8.60 -28.23
CA LEU A 369 -1.96 9.95 -27.73
C LEU A 369 -3.20 10.55 -28.40
N ASN A 370 -3.55 10.09 -29.61
CA ASN A 370 -4.73 10.55 -30.36
C ASN A 370 -5.94 9.61 -30.21
N ASP A 371 -5.87 8.66 -29.29
CA ASP A 371 -6.93 7.69 -29.09
C ASP A 371 -8.26 8.33 -28.65
N PRO A 372 -9.44 7.90 -29.12
CA PRO A 372 -10.71 8.47 -28.68
C PRO A 372 -10.98 8.29 -27.18
N ARG A 373 -10.42 7.26 -26.54
CA ARG A 373 -10.68 6.94 -25.14
C ARG A 373 -9.71 7.67 -24.22
N PHE A 374 -10.28 8.42 -23.28
CA PHE A 374 -9.53 9.21 -22.29
C PHE A 374 -8.44 8.40 -21.57
N TRP A 375 -8.78 7.22 -21.05
CA TRP A 375 -7.84 6.39 -20.29
C TRP A 375 -6.72 5.80 -21.16
N VAL A 376 -6.93 5.64 -22.46
CA VAL A 376 -5.89 5.13 -23.37
C VAL A 376 -4.86 6.22 -23.63
N ARG A 377 -5.30 7.45 -23.93
CA ARG A 377 -4.42 8.63 -24.03
C ARG A 377 -3.62 8.86 -22.73
N TYR A 378 -4.31 8.81 -21.59
CA TYR A 378 -3.67 8.99 -20.28
C TYR A 378 -2.59 7.93 -20.01
N SER A 379 -2.87 6.66 -20.32
CA SER A 379 -1.89 5.58 -20.21
C SER A 379 -0.75 5.68 -21.21
N ALA A 380 -0.99 6.17 -22.43
CA ALA A 380 0.03 6.37 -23.44
C ALA A 380 1.08 7.40 -22.96
N ILE A 381 0.63 8.51 -22.36
CA ILE A 381 1.52 9.50 -21.71
C ILE A 381 2.36 8.84 -20.61
N LYS A 382 1.73 8.06 -19.73
CA LYS A 382 2.45 7.32 -18.68
C LYS A 382 3.44 6.30 -19.24
N GLY A 383 3.09 5.65 -20.35
CA GLY A 383 3.94 4.74 -21.11
C GLY A 383 5.17 5.46 -21.66
N LEU A 384 5.00 6.60 -22.36
CA LEU A 384 6.11 7.41 -22.88
C LEU A 384 7.02 7.92 -21.76
N LYS A 385 6.42 8.37 -20.65
CA LYS A 385 7.17 8.76 -19.44
C LYS A 385 7.99 7.60 -18.86
N ALA A 386 7.46 6.38 -18.90
CA ALA A 386 8.14 5.18 -18.41
C ALA A 386 9.21 4.67 -19.38
N LEU A 387 8.98 4.79 -20.69
CA LEU A 387 9.92 4.49 -21.77
C LEU A 387 11.22 5.28 -21.60
N ASN A 388 11.10 6.50 -21.07
CA ASN A 388 12.23 7.35 -20.69
C ASN A 388 13.10 7.75 -21.89
N ASP A 389 12.44 8.01 -23.04
CA ASP A 389 13.06 8.42 -24.29
C ASP A 389 12.72 9.89 -24.59
N PRO A 390 13.71 10.82 -24.57
CA PRO A 390 13.51 12.22 -24.90
C PRO A 390 12.88 12.49 -26.27
N LYS A 391 12.97 11.56 -27.23
CA LYS A 391 12.30 11.70 -28.54
C LYS A 391 10.78 11.79 -28.47
N ALA A 392 10.17 11.43 -27.33
CA ALA A 392 8.74 11.54 -27.11
C ALA A 392 8.27 12.96 -26.70
N ILE A 393 9.18 13.89 -26.42
CA ILE A 393 8.85 15.22 -25.86
C ILE A 393 7.90 16.00 -26.78
N ASP A 394 8.18 16.06 -28.08
CA ASP A 394 7.37 16.86 -29.02
C ASP A 394 5.96 16.30 -29.17
N ALA A 395 5.84 14.97 -29.21
CA ALA A 395 4.54 14.30 -29.21
C ALA A 395 3.73 14.61 -27.93
N LEU A 396 4.39 14.63 -26.77
CA LEU A 396 3.77 14.98 -25.50
C LEU A 396 3.36 16.46 -25.43
N LYS A 397 4.17 17.38 -25.97
CA LYS A 397 3.84 18.82 -26.07
C LYS A 397 2.57 19.01 -26.89
N LYS A 398 2.52 18.41 -28.08
CA LYS A 398 1.32 18.42 -28.92
C LYS A 398 0.10 17.87 -28.20
N ALA A 399 0.24 16.76 -27.47
CA ALA A 399 -0.85 16.17 -26.69
C ALA A 399 -1.32 17.08 -25.53
N ALA A 400 -0.43 17.88 -24.93
CA ALA A 400 -0.77 18.87 -23.92
C ALA A 400 -1.52 20.07 -24.53
N GLU A 401 -1.08 20.55 -25.69
CA GLU A 401 -1.69 21.69 -26.40
C GLU A 401 -3.14 21.39 -26.84
N VAL A 402 -3.38 20.21 -27.40
CA VAL A 402 -4.71 19.80 -27.91
C VAL A 402 -5.60 19.16 -26.84
N GLY A 403 -5.07 18.93 -25.64
CA GLY A 403 -5.72 18.18 -24.58
C GLY A 403 -6.89 18.95 -23.95
N VAL A 404 -8.13 18.46 -24.09
CA VAL A 404 -9.30 19.10 -23.47
C VAL A 404 -9.36 18.87 -21.95
N ALA A 405 -8.94 17.70 -21.48
CA ALA A 405 -9.04 17.34 -20.07
C ALA A 405 -7.80 17.79 -19.29
N ARG A 406 -7.98 18.60 -18.24
CA ARG A 406 -6.89 19.09 -17.37
C ARG A 406 -5.96 18.00 -16.85
N ARG A 407 -6.49 16.79 -16.61
CA ARG A 407 -5.70 15.64 -16.16
C ARG A 407 -4.71 15.11 -17.21
N ILE A 408 -5.05 15.20 -18.50
CA ILE A 408 -4.15 14.84 -19.62
C ILE A 408 -3.02 15.87 -19.71
N ILE A 409 -3.38 17.17 -19.72
CA ILE A 409 -2.40 18.27 -19.78
C ILE A 409 -1.37 18.14 -18.65
N ARG A 410 -1.84 18.05 -17.39
CA ARG A 410 -0.95 17.95 -16.21
C ARG A 410 -0.04 16.73 -16.26
N GLU A 411 -0.53 15.59 -16.76
CA GLU A 411 0.29 14.38 -16.85
C GLU A 411 1.32 14.47 -17.98
N ALA A 412 0.96 15.07 -19.12
CA ALA A 412 1.87 15.34 -20.22
C ALA A 412 2.99 16.31 -19.80
N GLU A 413 2.66 17.41 -19.13
CA GLU A 413 3.63 18.36 -18.58
C GLU A 413 4.61 17.68 -17.60
N ARG A 414 4.10 16.82 -16.71
CA ARG A 414 4.95 16.04 -15.79
C ARG A 414 5.86 15.06 -16.54
N ALA A 415 5.37 14.46 -17.63
CA ALA A 415 6.16 13.57 -18.45
C ALA A 415 7.26 14.34 -19.20
N ILE A 416 6.93 15.48 -19.80
CA ILE A 416 7.87 16.38 -20.49
C ILE A 416 9.00 16.78 -19.54
N ARG A 417 8.67 17.33 -18.37
CA ARG A 417 9.68 17.75 -17.38
C ARG A 417 10.65 16.62 -17.04
N LYS A 418 10.13 15.42 -16.74
CA LYS A 418 10.97 14.24 -16.45
C LYS A 418 11.89 13.88 -17.63
N LEU A 419 11.39 13.96 -18.85
CA LEU A 419 12.17 13.61 -20.05
C LEU A 419 13.21 14.69 -20.40
N GLU A 420 12.91 15.97 -20.15
CA GLU A 420 13.87 17.08 -20.24
C GLU A 420 14.98 16.88 -19.20
N ASP A 421 14.64 16.62 -17.94
CA ASP A 421 15.61 16.28 -16.88
C ASP A 421 16.49 15.08 -17.29
N THR A 422 15.93 14.09 -17.99
CA THR A 422 16.67 12.91 -18.47
C THR A 422 17.59 13.25 -19.64
N ARG A 423 17.15 14.09 -20.58
CA ARG A 423 17.92 14.53 -21.74
C ARG A 423 19.12 15.38 -21.30
N ASP A 424 18.90 16.21 -20.30
CA ASP A 424 19.87 17.19 -19.81
C ASP A 424 20.77 16.58 -18.71
N ALA A 425 20.47 15.37 -18.23
CA ALA A 425 21.30 14.65 -17.28
C ALA A 425 22.64 14.20 -17.90
N PRO A 426 23.77 14.35 -17.18
CA PRO A 426 25.07 13.89 -17.66
C PRO A 426 25.08 12.37 -17.88
N PRO A 427 25.85 11.85 -18.85
CA PRO A 427 25.94 10.42 -19.12
C PRO A 427 26.26 9.62 -17.86
N LYS A 428 25.61 8.45 -17.71
CA LYS A 428 25.82 7.55 -16.57
C LYS A 428 27.30 7.19 -16.34
N ALA A 429 28.10 7.13 -17.40
CA ALA A 429 29.55 6.91 -17.33
C ALA A 429 30.29 8.06 -16.63
N GLN A 430 29.92 9.31 -16.92
CA GLN A 430 30.46 10.50 -16.28
C GLN A 430 30.07 10.55 -14.79
N LEU A 431 28.80 10.29 -14.47
CA LEU A 431 28.32 10.19 -13.08
C LEU A 431 29.04 9.07 -12.30
N MET A 432 29.31 7.92 -12.92
CA MET A 432 30.08 6.84 -12.29
C MET A 432 31.53 7.23 -12.04
N GLN A 433 32.14 7.99 -12.94
CA GLN A 433 33.48 8.51 -12.79
C GLN A 433 33.56 9.54 -11.65
N GLU A 434 32.63 10.49 -11.61
CA GLU A 434 32.50 11.47 -10.51
C GLU A 434 32.27 10.79 -9.16
N VAL A 435 31.40 9.77 -9.09
CA VAL A 435 31.19 9.00 -7.85
C VAL A 435 32.48 8.27 -7.43
N LYS A 436 33.25 7.75 -8.38
CA LYS A 436 34.52 7.06 -8.10
C LYS A 436 35.58 8.05 -7.60
N GLU A 437 35.66 9.23 -8.20
CA GLU A 437 36.54 10.32 -7.76
C GLU A 437 36.14 10.82 -6.37
N LEU A 438 34.85 11.11 -6.14
CA LEU A 438 34.35 11.52 -4.83
C LEU A 438 34.69 10.50 -3.74
N LYS A 439 34.49 9.20 -4.00
CA LYS A 439 34.87 8.14 -3.05
C LYS A 439 36.37 8.11 -2.76
N ARG A 440 37.20 8.38 -3.76
CA ARG A 440 38.66 8.47 -3.58
C ARG A 440 39.00 9.68 -2.70
N THR A 441 38.42 10.83 -2.98
CA THR A 441 38.61 12.07 -2.22
C THR A 441 38.14 11.92 -0.78
N THR A 442 36.99 11.31 -0.53
CA THR A 442 36.50 11.03 0.83
C THR A 442 37.48 10.14 1.60
N LYS A 443 37.97 9.07 0.97
CA LYS A 443 38.94 8.17 1.60
C LYS A 443 40.29 8.85 1.89
N ASP A 444 40.75 9.74 1.01
CA ASP A 444 41.98 10.51 1.24
C ASP A 444 41.78 11.58 2.34
N LEU A 445 40.60 12.19 2.43
CA LEU A 445 40.24 13.10 3.53
C LEU A 445 40.17 12.36 4.88
N GLU A 446 39.53 11.18 4.93
CA GLU A 446 39.49 10.33 6.13
C GLU A 446 40.92 10.01 6.62
N LYS A 447 41.82 9.59 5.72
CA LYS A 447 43.23 9.36 6.07
C LYS A 447 43.93 10.60 6.62
N ARG A 448 43.66 11.78 6.04
CA ARG A 448 44.26 13.04 6.50
C ARG A 448 43.76 13.43 7.88
N ILE A 449 42.47 13.22 8.15
CA ILE A 449 41.87 13.41 9.48
C ILE A 449 42.52 12.46 10.48
N ASP A 450 42.65 11.17 10.16
CA ASP A 450 43.32 10.18 11.02
C ASP A 450 44.78 10.59 11.33
N THR A 451 45.53 11.10 10.37
CA THR A 451 46.89 11.60 10.62
C THR A 451 46.93 12.86 11.48
N LEU A 452 45.95 13.75 11.36
CA LEU A 452 45.87 14.98 12.18
C LEU A 452 45.42 14.69 13.62
N GLU A 453 44.54 13.70 13.80
CA GLU A 453 44.10 13.23 15.12
C GLU A 453 45.19 12.43 15.84
N ASN A 454 45.98 11.64 15.11
CA ASN A 454 47.09 10.88 15.69
C ASN A 454 48.40 11.69 15.84
N GLY A 455 48.56 12.80 15.11
CA GLY A 455 49.70 13.73 15.24
C GLY A 455 49.57 14.77 16.35
N LYS A 456 48.47 14.77 17.11
CA LYS A 456 48.22 15.64 18.27
C LYS A 456 48.38 14.93 19.63
N LYS A 457 49.04 13.77 19.66
CA LYS A 457 49.42 13.07 20.90
C LYS A 457 50.88 13.27 21.25
#